data_AF-A0A150B872-F1
#
_entry.id   AF-A0A150B872-F1
#
_cell.length_a   1.000
_cell.length_b   1.000
_cell.length_c   1.000
_cell.angle_alpha   90.00
_cell.angle_beta   90.00
_cell.angle_gamma   90.00
#
_symmetry.space_group_name_H-M   'P 1'
#
loop_
_entity.id
_entity.type
_entity.pdbx_description
1 polymer ?
#
loop_
_entity_poly.entity_id
_entity_poly.type
_entity_poly.pdbx_seq_one_letter_code
_entity_poly.pdbx_strand_id
1 'polypeptide(L)'
;MNILSDNVKRSSYLAIRKFFSILNEFPELPDINPTKQRNPFPEKKGKPKERYIPQEVIGKWDSVMKTNTDIPLEFRTLYWLLRSFPNRITEILSMKRECIKSFYSEYTILIPTFKQTGGYNRPEIKAIPVIYTGHGKYVIDLIRELQIQTEALLSNTKYQFKNKEYTDLLFIVKHWTFSFENKNINIRINNFKKLTFWTHSKVNSLLEQLAIALDIRDKNNKLFIPTTHQFRHNAVTDRLYVVGYTTEQVRKLTGHKNEKMTKYYVHQLVEKHKEIHLNIENLKNEKESPVSFRGKIINLDERTQAQLEKDSRKYLTWEANGKKGVGICSDISGCNPKGTSIHFECYACDWFVPKIEYLDDYQKEYSYWKQMIEQIGNNKRRAAHLENAIRNVSYLERIINICEIGIEKFEKEAINEQINNKKERYRWE
;
A
#
# COMPACT_ATOMS: atom_id res chain seq x y z
N MET A 1 2.74 17.58 -38.94
CA MET A 1 3.79 16.62 -38.48
C MET A 1 3.50 16.25 -37.03
N ASN A 2 3.18 14.98 -36.74
CA ASN A 2 3.01 14.53 -35.36
C ASN A 2 4.37 14.49 -34.66
N ILE A 3 4.59 15.41 -33.72
CA ILE A 3 5.81 15.45 -32.91
C ILE A 3 5.81 14.20 -32.01
N LEU A 4 6.68 13.23 -32.32
CA LEU A 4 6.85 12.03 -31.50
C LEU A 4 7.25 12.41 -30.07
N SER A 5 6.68 11.72 -29.08
CA SER A 5 7.05 11.92 -27.68
C SER A 5 8.52 11.57 -27.42
N ASP A 6 9.14 12.24 -26.45
CA ASP A 6 10.56 12.02 -26.11
C ASP A 6 10.85 10.56 -25.70
N ASN A 7 9.89 9.89 -25.06
CA ASN A 7 10.00 8.45 -24.74
C ASN A 7 10.02 7.56 -25.99
N VAL A 8 9.21 7.90 -27.00
CA VAL A 8 9.21 7.17 -28.28
C VAL A 8 10.53 7.39 -28.99
N LYS A 9 11.00 8.64 -29.12
CA LYS A 9 12.31 8.96 -29.72
C LYS A 9 13.45 8.22 -29.03
N ARG A 10 13.47 8.21 -27.70
CA ARG A 10 14.46 7.48 -26.89
C ARG A 10 14.40 5.98 -27.13
N SER A 11 13.21 5.39 -27.11
CA SER A 11 13.02 3.94 -27.27
C SER A 11 13.39 3.47 -28.68
N SER A 12 13.00 4.23 -29.71
CA SER A 12 13.39 3.98 -31.10
C SER A 12 14.91 4.08 -31.27
N TYR A 13 15.56 5.09 -30.67
CA TYR A 13 17.01 5.22 -30.74
C TYR A 13 17.74 4.03 -30.07
N LEU A 14 17.25 3.55 -28.92
CA LEU A 14 17.80 2.36 -28.27
C LEU A 14 17.63 1.10 -29.13
N ALA A 15 16.49 0.97 -29.81
CA ALA A 15 16.26 -0.14 -30.74
C ALA A 15 17.22 -0.09 -31.94
N ILE A 16 17.41 1.08 -32.55
CA ILE A 16 18.35 1.29 -33.66
C ILE A 16 19.79 0.97 -33.23
N ARG A 17 20.21 1.46 -32.06
CA ARG A 17 21.53 1.14 -31.51
C ARG A 17 21.73 -0.36 -31.30
N LYS A 18 20.72 -1.04 -30.75
CA LYS A 18 20.76 -2.48 -30.53
C LYS A 18 20.81 -3.26 -31.85
N PHE A 19 20.08 -2.79 -32.86
CA PHE A 19 20.13 -3.37 -34.20
C PHE A 19 21.55 -3.31 -34.76
N PHE A 20 22.18 -2.14 -34.78
CA PHE A 20 23.56 -2.02 -35.27
C PHE A 20 24.58 -2.75 -34.39
N SER A 21 24.38 -2.83 -33.06
CA SER A 21 25.29 -3.63 -32.22
C SER A 21 25.21 -5.12 -32.52
N ILE A 22 24.02 -5.64 -32.87
CA ILE A 22 23.86 -7.03 -33.29
C ILE A 22 24.47 -7.23 -34.68
N LEU A 23 24.33 -6.27 -35.59
CA LEU A 23 24.92 -6.36 -36.93
C LEU A 23 26.46 -6.39 -36.89
N ASN A 24 27.11 -5.68 -35.97
CA ASN A 24 28.56 -5.75 -35.79
C ASN A 24 29.07 -7.14 -35.37
N GLU A 25 28.20 -8.04 -34.88
CA GLU A 25 28.58 -9.43 -34.56
C GLU A 25 28.73 -10.30 -35.82
N PHE A 26 28.29 -9.81 -37.00
CA PHE A 26 28.40 -10.51 -38.27
C PHE A 26 29.70 -10.13 -39.00
N PRO A 27 30.59 -11.08 -39.33
CA PRO A 27 31.89 -10.80 -39.94
C PRO A 27 31.83 -10.06 -41.28
N GLU A 28 30.73 -10.20 -42.02
CA GLU A 28 30.55 -9.57 -43.34
C GLU A 28 30.17 -8.09 -43.26
N LEU A 29 29.90 -7.56 -42.06
CA LEU A 29 29.43 -6.19 -41.88
C LEU A 29 30.52 -5.28 -41.28
N PRO A 30 30.50 -3.96 -41.58
CA PRO A 30 31.45 -3.03 -41.02
C PRO A 30 31.32 -2.97 -39.50
N ASP A 31 32.44 -3.00 -38.79
CA ASP A 31 32.47 -2.92 -37.31
C ASP A 31 32.22 -1.48 -36.78
N ILE A 32 31.60 -0.63 -37.59
CA ILE A 32 31.32 0.76 -37.29
C ILE A 32 29.86 0.90 -36.92
N ASN A 33 29.57 1.13 -35.64
CA ASN A 33 28.22 1.44 -35.19
C ASN A 33 27.89 2.92 -35.45
N PRO A 34 26.90 3.26 -36.31
CA PRO A 34 26.57 4.64 -36.67
C PRO A 34 25.83 5.40 -35.53
N THR A 35 25.56 4.75 -34.40
CA THR A 35 24.88 5.37 -33.27
C THR A 35 25.86 5.91 -32.22
N LYS A 36 25.56 7.08 -31.67
CA LYS A 36 26.28 7.63 -30.50
C LYS A 36 26.08 6.73 -29.28
N GLN A 37 27.15 6.57 -28.48
CA GLN A 37 27.12 5.82 -27.22
C GLN A 37 26.12 6.39 -26.19
N ARG A 38 25.94 7.72 -26.15
CA ARG A 38 24.94 8.35 -25.29
C ARG A 38 23.68 8.62 -26.11
N ASN A 39 22.51 8.22 -25.58
CA ASN A 39 21.24 8.49 -26.24
C ASN A 39 21.04 10.02 -26.33
N PRO A 40 20.87 10.59 -27.55
CA PRO A 40 20.72 12.03 -27.73
C PRO A 40 19.37 12.56 -27.23
N PHE A 41 18.42 11.67 -26.93
CA PHE A 41 17.12 12.01 -26.36
C PHE A 41 17.16 11.83 -24.83
N PRO A 42 17.27 12.93 -24.05
CA PRO A 42 17.37 12.86 -22.61
C PRO A 42 16.09 12.30 -21.99
N GLU A 43 16.23 11.62 -20.86
CA GLU A 43 15.09 11.19 -20.06
C GLU A 43 14.49 12.44 -19.40
N LYS A 44 13.44 13.01 -20.00
CA LYS A 44 12.63 13.95 -19.25
C LYS A 44 11.93 13.16 -18.15
N LYS A 45 12.37 13.36 -16.91
CA LYS A 45 11.59 13.03 -15.72
C LYS A 45 10.32 13.88 -15.77
N GLY A 46 9.31 13.42 -16.52
CA GLY A 46 8.00 14.04 -16.48
C GLY A 46 7.50 14.05 -15.03
N LYS A 47 6.68 15.05 -14.67
CA LYS A 47 5.98 15.03 -13.38
C LYS A 47 5.37 13.63 -13.20
N PRO A 48 5.59 12.95 -12.06
CA PRO A 48 4.96 11.67 -11.83
C PRO A 48 3.45 11.89 -11.98
N LYS A 49 2.85 11.35 -13.06
CA LYS A 49 1.39 11.31 -13.17
C LYS A 49 0.88 10.68 -11.88
N GLU A 50 -0.12 11.27 -11.23
CA GLU A 50 -0.76 10.68 -10.06
C GLU A 50 -1.20 9.25 -10.41
N ARG A 51 -0.43 8.28 -9.92
CA ARG A 51 -0.64 6.86 -10.25
C ARG A 51 -1.68 6.20 -9.36
N TYR A 52 -2.14 6.91 -8.33
CA TYR A 52 -3.02 6.42 -7.28
C TYR A 52 -4.39 7.06 -7.42
N ILE A 53 -5.43 6.24 -7.29
CA ILE A 53 -6.82 6.70 -7.21
C ILE A 53 -7.07 7.08 -5.74
N PRO A 54 -7.50 8.31 -5.43
CA PRO A 54 -7.79 8.71 -4.05
C PRO A 54 -8.85 7.83 -3.38
N GLN A 55 -8.77 7.66 -2.06
CA GLN A 55 -9.64 6.75 -1.31
C GLN A 55 -11.12 7.17 -1.38
N GLU A 56 -11.42 8.47 -1.37
CA GLU A 56 -12.79 8.97 -1.54
C GLU A 56 -13.37 8.62 -2.92
N VAL A 57 -12.53 8.63 -3.95
CA VAL A 57 -12.93 8.25 -5.32
C VAL A 57 -13.19 6.75 -5.36
N ILE A 58 -12.29 5.95 -4.78
CA ILE A 58 -12.48 4.50 -4.66
C ILE A 58 -13.77 4.15 -3.92
N GLY A 59 -14.06 4.82 -2.80
CA GLY A 59 -15.29 4.58 -2.04
C GLY A 59 -16.56 4.77 -2.86
N LYS A 60 -16.59 5.80 -3.73
CA LYS A 60 -17.71 6.02 -4.67
C LYS A 60 -17.83 4.88 -5.68
N TRP A 61 -16.71 4.44 -6.27
CA TRP A 61 -16.69 3.32 -7.21
C TRP A 61 -17.11 2.00 -6.56
N ASP A 62 -16.56 1.68 -5.38
CA ASP A 62 -16.87 0.48 -4.61
C ASP A 62 -18.36 0.43 -4.23
N SER A 63 -18.92 1.57 -3.81
CA SER A 63 -20.35 1.69 -3.51
C SER A 63 -21.20 1.36 -4.74
N VAL A 64 -20.96 2.04 -5.86
CA VAL A 64 -21.73 1.85 -7.10
C VAL A 64 -21.61 0.42 -7.62
N MET A 65 -20.40 -0.16 -7.63
CA MET A 65 -20.17 -1.51 -8.13
C MET A 65 -20.77 -2.60 -7.23
N LYS A 66 -21.01 -2.29 -5.95
CA LYS A 66 -21.63 -3.22 -5.00
C LYS A 66 -23.15 -3.13 -5.02
N THR A 67 -23.72 -1.93 -5.09
CA THR A 67 -25.16 -1.70 -4.87
C THR A 67 -25.98 -1.63 -6.15
N ASN A 68 -25.39 -1.18 -7.26
CA ASN A 68 -26.13 -0.96 -8.49
C ASN A 68 -26.18 -2.23 -9.36
N THR A 69 -27.38 -2.80 -9.50
CA THR A 69 -27.65 -4.00 -10.30
C THR A 69 -27.76 -3.73 -11.80
N ASP A 70 -27.93 -2.47 -12.21
CA ASP A 70 -28.01 -2.07 -13.63
C ASP A 70 -26.65 -2.15 -14.32
N ILE A 71 -25.56 -2.23 -13.56
CA ILE A 71 -24.23 -2.47 -14.09
C ILE A 71 -24.07 -3.96 -14.41
N PRO A 72 -23.73 -4.31 -15.68
CA PRO A 72 -23.56 -5.70 -16.09
C PRO A 72 -22.61 -6.49 -15.20
N LEU A 73 -22.97 -7.75 -14.95
CA LEU A 73 -22.20 -8.67 -14.12
C LEU A 73 -20.74 -8.75 -14.58
N GLU A 74 -20.49 -8.91 -15.88
CA GLU A 74 -19.14 -8.96 -16.44
C GLU A 74 -18.29 -7.72 -16.09
N PHE A 75 -18.90 -6.54 -16.00
CA PHE A 75 -18.18 -5.31 -15.69
C PHE A 75 -17.92 -5.18 -14.19
N ARG A 76 -18.89 -5.55 -13.35
CA ARG A 76 -18.73 -5.61 -11.89
C ARG A 76 -17.66 -6.63 -11.48
N THR A 77 -17.69 -7.83 -12.05
CA THR A 77 -16.67 -8.87 -11.79
C THR A 77 -15.29 -8.41 -12.23
N LEU A 78 -15.17 -7.78 -13.41
CA LEU A 78 -13.90 -7.22 -13.89
C LEU A 78 -13.37 -6.13 -12.95
N TYR A 79 -14.24 -5.21 -12.51
CA TYR A 79 -13.90 -4.16 -11.57
C TYR A 79 -13.34 -4.74 -10.28
N TRP A 80 -14.05 -5.68 -9.66
CA TRP A 80 -13.62 -6.28 -8.40
C TRP A 80 -12.34 -7.09 -8.54
N LEU A 81 -12.07 -7.73 -9.69
CA LEU A 81 -10.80 -8.40 -9.96
C LEU A 81 -9.61 -7.42 -10.10
N LEU A 82 -9.83 -6.22 -10.65
CA LEU A 82 -8.84 -5.14 -10.71
C LEU A 82 -8.61 -4.48 -9.35
N ARG A 83 -9.69 -4.19 -8.63
CA ARG A 83 -9.68 -3.51 -7.33
C ARG A 83 -9.09 -4.39 -6.25
N SER A 84 -9.47 -5.68 -6.27
CA SER A 84 -9.12 -6.61 -5.20
C SER A 84 -7.73 -7.15 -5.40
N PHE A 85 -7.22 -7.39 -6.62
CA PHE A 85 -5.95 -8.07 -6.84
C PHE A 85 -5.03 -7.27 -7.78
N PRO A 86 -3.69 -7.38 -7.64
CA PRO A 86 -2.77 -6.57 -8.42
C PRO A 86 -2.53 -7.17 -9.83
N ASN A 87 -3.62 -7.32 -10.58
CA ASN A 87 -3.63 -7.89 -11.93
C ASN A 87 -3.46 -6.82 -13.00
N ARG A 88 -2.91 -7.20 -14.16
CA ARG A 88 -3.05 -6.40 -15.38
C ARG A 88 -4.42 -6.67 -15.97
N ILE A 89 -4.97 -5.67 -16.64
CA ILE A 89 -6.21 -5.85 -17.39
C ILE A 89 -6.15 -6.99 -18.41
N THR A 90 -5.03 -7.14 -19.11
CA THR A 90 -4.83 -8.24 -20.07
C THR A 90 -4.79 -9.61 -19.39
N GLU A 91 -4.33 -9.68 -18.14
CA GLU A 91 -4.32 -10.92 -17.35
C GLU A 91 -5.76 -11.31 -16.99
N ILE A 92 -6.58 -10.35 -16.54
CA ILE A 92 -8.01 -10.56 -16.22
C ILE A 92 -8.80 -10.96 -17.47
N LEU A 93 -8.65 -10.20 -18.56
CA LEU A 93 -9.37 -10.47 -19.82
C LEU A 93 -8.97 -11.81 -20.46
N SER A 94 -7.83 -12.38 -20.06
CA SER A 94 -7.37 -13.70 -20.52
C SER A 94 -7.74 -14.84 -19.56
N MET A 95 -8.42 -14.56 -18.44
CA MET A 95 -8.86 -15.58 -17.50
C MET A 95 -9.74 -16.62 -18.20
N LYS A 96 -9.50 -17.88 -17.90
CA LYS A 96 -10.26 -19.00 -18.44
C LYS A 96 -11.56 -19.20 -17.67
N ARG A 97 -12.56 -19.83 -18.28
CA ARG A 97 -13.82 -20.19 -17.59
C ARG A 97 -13.51 -21.04 -16.36
N GLU A 98 -12.61 -22.02 -16.46
CA GLU A 98 -12.15 -22.85 -15.34
C GLU A 98 -11.04 -22.18 -14.48
N CYS A 99 -11.19 -20.90 -14.16
CA CYS A 99 -10.18 -20.15 -13.40
C CYS A 99 -10.23 -20.35 -11.88
N ILE A 100 -11.20 -21.05 -11.33
CA ILE A 100 -11.32 -21.25 -9.88
C ILE A 100 -11.14 -22.73 -9.55
N LYS A 101 -10.30 -23.02 -8.54
CA LYS A 101 -10.21 -24.33 -7.89
C LYS A 101 -10.52 -24.18 -6.40
N SER A 102 -11.34 -25.07 -5.85
CA SER A 102 -11.60 -25.16 -4.42
C SER A 102 -10.55 -26.00 -3.72
N PHE A 103 -10.10 -25.57 -2.55
CA PHE A 103 -9.25 -26.34 -1.65
C PHE A 103 -9.72 -26.10 -0.22
N TYR A 104 -10.46 -27.06 0.35
CA TYR A 104 -11.11 -26.92 1.66
C TYR A 104 -11.96 -25.64 1.79
N SER A 105 -11.66 -24.77 2.76
CA SER A 105 -12.34 -23.49 3.02
C SER A 105 -11.82 -22.33 2.17
N GLU A 106 -10.90 -22.60 1.24
CA GLU A 106 -10.26 -21.61 0.39
C GLU A 106 -10.51 -21.89 -1.10
N TYR A 107 -10.39 -20.83 -1.89
CA TYR A 107 -10.39 -20.90 -3.35
C TYR A 107 -9.08 -20.36 -3.89
N THR A 108 -8.61 -20.95 -4.98
CA THR A 108 -7.49 -20.43 -5.74
C THR A 108 -7.99 -19.91 -7.08
N ILE A 109 -7.74 -18.62 -7.35
CA ILE A 109 -7.99 -18.00 -8.65
C ILE A 109 -6.72 -18.15 -9.51
N LEU A 110 -6.89 -18.74 -10.69
CA LEU A 110 -5.86 -19.00 -11.68
C LEU A 110 -5.91 -17.94 -12.78
N ILE A 111 -4.83 -17.19 -12.93
CA ILE A 111 -4.74 -16.07 -13.86
C ILE A 111 -3.53 -16.25 -14.79
N PRO A 112 -3.72 -16.33 -16.11
CA PRO A 112 -2.61 -16.43 -17.04
C PRO A 112 -1.86 -15.11 -17.17
N THR A 113 -0.52 -15.17 -17.19
CA THR A 113 0.36 -14.03 -17.46
C THR A 113 1.29 -14.32 -18.63
N PHE A 114 1.26 -13.45 -19.64
CA PHE A 114 2.05 -13.59 -20.88
C PHE A 114 3.28 -12.67 -20.91
N LYS A 115 3.32 -11.65 -20.04
CA LYS A 115 4.42 -10.67 -20.02
C LYS A 115 5.74 -11.29 -19.51
N GLN A 116 5.65 -12.46 -18.88
CA GLN A 116 6.77 -13.11 -18.23
C GLN A 116 7.48 -14.10 -19.15
N THR A 117 6.81 -14.69 -20.13
CA THR A 117 7.43 -15.61 -21.07
C THR A 117 8.02 -14.84 -22.25
N GLY A 118 9.31 -15.08 -22.55
CA GLY A 118 9.94 -14.52 -23.73
C GLY A 118 9.21 -15.02 -24.98
N GLY A 119 8.50 -14.12 -25.66
CA GLY A 119 7.74 -14.43 -26.88
C GLY A 119 6.22 -14.46 -26.75
N TYR A 120 5.63 -14.25 -25.56
CA TYR A 120 4.16 -14.20 -25.35
C TYR A 120 3.37 -15.45 -25.79
N ASN A 121 4.04 -16.54 -26.19
CA ASN A 121 3.41 -17.71 -26.80
C ASN A 121 2.78 -18.68 -25.79
N ARG A 122 3.27 -18.73 -24.55
CA ARG A 122 2.74 -19.59 -23.49
C ARG A 122 2.49 -18.79 -22.22
N PRO A 123 1.31 -18.89 -21.58
CA PRO A 123 1.06 -18.21 -20.32
C PRO A 123 1.75 -18.95 -19.15
N GLU A 124 2.36 -18.19 -18.24
CA GLU A 124 2.62 -18.68 -16.88
C GLU A 124 1.32 -18.53 -16.07
N ILE A 125 0.94 -19.54 -15.28
CA ILE A 125 -0.26 -19.46 -14.45
C ILE A 125 0.08 -18.89 -13.08
N LYS A 126 -0.53 -17.75 -12.76
CA LYS A 126 -0.48 -17.16 -11.43
C LYS A 126 -1.64 -17.67 -10.60
N ALA A 127 -1.33 -18.25 -9.44
CA ALA A 127 -2.31 -18.70 -8.45
C ALA A 127 -2.48 -17.64 -7.35
N ILE A 128 -3.71 -17.24 -7.07
CA ILE A 128 -4.06 -16.31 -5.99
C ILE A 128 -4.99 -17.05 -5.01
N PRO A 129 -4.52 -17.38 -3.79
CA PRO A 129 -5.38 -17.94 -2.76
C PRO A 129 -6.35 -16.88 -2.21
N VAL A 130 -7.58 -17.29 -1.94
CA VAL A 130 -8.68 -16.45 -1.46
C VAL A 130 -9.49 -17.24 -0.42
N ILE A 131 -9.57 -16.70 0.79
CA ILE A 131 -10.42 -17.27 1.84
C ILE A 131 -11.89 -17.03 1.48
N TYR A 132 -12.74 -18.05 1.61
CA TYR A 132 -14.15 -17.96 1.25
C TYR A 132 -15.02 -17.31 2.34
N THR A 133 -14.64 -16.11 2.76
CA THR A 133 -15.39 -15.31 3.75
C THR A 133 -15.41 -13.84 3.34
N GLY A 134 -16.41 -13.09 3.82
CA GLY A 134 -16.54 -11.65 3.59
C GLY A 134 -16.39 -11.24 2.12
N HIS A 135 -15.43 -10.35 1.84
CA HIS A 135 -15.12 -9.87 0.49
C HIS A 135 -14.59 -10.98 -0.44
N GLY A 136 -13.82 -11.93 0.08
CA GLY A 136 -13.30 -13.05 -0.70
C GLY A 136 -14.43 -13.92 -1.25
N LYS A 137 -15.42 -14.24 -0.41
CA LYS A 137 -16.65 -14.92 -0.83
C LYS A 137 -17.37 -14.14 -1.94
N TYR A 138 -17.57 -12.84 -1.74
CA TYR A 138 -18.26 -11.99 -2.72
C TYR A 138 -17.58 -12.00 -4.11
N VAL A 139 -16.25 -11.90 -4.17
CA VAL A 139 -15.52 -11.97 -5.45
C VAL A 139 -15.61 -13.35 -6.09
N ILE A 140 -15.53 -14.43 -5.31
CA ILE A 140 -15.67 -15.80 -5.83
C ILE A 140 -17.07 -16.04 -6.39
N ASP A 141 -18.11 -15.56 -5.71
CA ASP A 141 -19.50 -15.69 -6.16
C ASP A 141 -19.73 -14.94 -7.47
N LEU A 142 -19.22 -13.70 -7.60
CA LEU A 142 -19.28 -12.94 -8.85
C LEU A 142 -18.60 -13.66 -10.04
N ILE A 143 -17.50 -14.37 -9.80
CA ILE A 143 -16.83 -15.14 -10.86
C ILE A 143 -17.67 -16.36 -11.23
N ARG A 144 -18.27 -17.05 -10.27
CA ARG A 144 -19.16 -18.20 -10.52
C ARG A 144 -20.41 -17.81 -11.28
N GLU A 145 -21.06 -16.74 -10.88
CA GLU A 145 -22.21 -16.19 -11.62
C GLU A 145 -21.80 -15.85 -13.06
N LEU A 146 -20.61 -15.27 -13.25
CA LEU A 146 -20.11 -14.96 -14.59
C LEU A 146 -19.77 -16.22 -15.40
N GLN A 147 -19.24 -17.27 -14.78
CA GLN A 147 -19.02 -18.58 -15.43
C GLN A 147 -20.35 -19.13 -15.97
N ILE A 148 -21.41 -19.10 -15.16
CA ILE A 148 -22.76 -19.56 -15.55
C ILE A 148 -23.31 -18.70 -16.69
N GLN A 149 -23.24 -17.37 -16.57
CA GLN A 149 -23.68 -16.45 -17.62
C GLN A 149 -22.94 -16.72 -18.93
N THR A 150 -21.64 -16.93 -18.87
CA THR A 150 -20.80 -17.18 -20.05
C THR A 150 -21.13 -18.51 -20.71
N GLU A 151 -21.34 -19.57 -19.93
CA GLU A 151 -21.79 -20.87 -20.42
C GLU A 151 -23.12 -20.76 -21.16
N ALA A 152 -24.08 -20.03 -20.58
CA ALA A 152 -25.38 -19.79 -21.18
C ALA A 152 -25.30 -18.99 -22.48
N LEU A 153 -24.38 -18.02 -22.58
CA LEU A 153 -24.15 -17.27 -23.81
C LEU A 153 -23.56 -18.14 -24.92
N LEU A 154 -22.56 -18.97 -24.59
CA LEU A 154 -21.90 -19.85 -25.55
C LEU A 154 -22.79 -21.00 -26.04
N SER A 155 -23.62 -21.54 -25.15
CA SER A 155 -24.55 -22.64 -25.46
C SER A 155 -25.73 -22.17 -26.33
N ASN A 156 -26.00 -20.87 -26.38
CA ASN A 156 -27.13 -20.32 -27.11
C ASN A 156 -26.80 -20.14 -28.60
N THR A 157 -27.39 -21.02 -29.43
CA THR A 157 -27.22 -21.08 -30.88
C THR A 157 -27.63 -19.80 -31.63
N LYS A 158 -28.38 -18.89 -30.99
CA LYS A 158 -28.74 -17.59 -31.59
C LYS A 158 -27.54 -16.64 -31.72
N TYR A 159 -26.46 -16.87 -30.97
CA TYR A 159 -25.28 -16.03 -31.01
C TYR A 159 -24.15 -16.66 -31.83
N GLN A 160 -23.41 -15.81 -32.54
CA GLN A 160 -22.25 -16.20 -33.31
C GLN A 160 -20.98 -15.70 -32.61
N PHE A 161 -20.07 -16.62 -32.32
CA PHE A 161 -18.71 -16.31 -31.87
C PHE A 161 -17.72 -16.77 -32.94
N LYS A 162 -17.14 -15.80 -33.68
CA LYS A 162 -16.22 -16.10 -34.78
C LYS A 162 -14.88 -16.69 -34.31
N ASN A 163 -14.50 -16.37 -33.08
CA ASN A 163 -13.17 -16.60 -32.53
C ASN A 163 -13.14 -17.91 -31.73
N LYS A 164 -13.29 -19.06 -32.40
CA LYS A 164 -13.43 -20.38 -31.75
C LYS A 164 -12.31 -20.70 -30.74
N GLU A 165 -11.09 -20.22 -30.99
CA GLU A 165 -9.92 -20.38 -30.12
C GLU A 165 -10.03 -19.70 -28.74
N TYR A 166 -10.99 -18.79 -28.59
CA TYR A 166 -11.18 -17.97 -27.38
C TYR A 166 -12.46 -18.32 -26.62
N THR A 167 -13.09 -19.47 -26.94
CA THR A 167 -14.33 -19.94 -26.29
C THR A 167 -14.11 -20.37 -24.84
N ASP A 168 -12.86 -20.55 -24.43
CA ASP A 168 -12.48 -20.91 -23.07
C ASP A 168 -12.28 -19.69 -22.16
N LEU A 169 -12.44 -18.46 -22.65
CA LEU A 169 -12.34 -17.24 -21.86
C LEU A 169 -13.56 -17.02 -20.95
N LEU A 170 -13.32 -16.49 -19.76
CA LEU A 170 -14.37 -16.08 -18.82
C LEU A 170 -15.12 -14.83 -19.29
N PHE A 171 -14.43 -13.86 -19.91
CA PHE A 171 -15.01 -12.59 -20.31
C PHE A 171 -15.50 -12.60 -21.76
N ILE A 172 -16.50 -13.44 -22.04
CA ILE A 172 -17.23 -13.43 -23.31
C ILE A 172 -18.57 -12.74 -23.09
N VAL A 173 -18.81 -11.69 -23.85
CA VAL A 173 -19.89 -10.74 -23.63
C VAL A 173 -20.61 -10.42 -24.92
N LYS A 174 -21.85 -9.93 -24.81
CA LYS A 174 -22.53 -9.29 -25.93
C LYS A 174 -21.88 -7.94 -26.23
N HIS A 175 -21.97 -7.47 -27.46
CA HIS A 175 -21.43 -6.15 -27.80
C HIS A 175 -22.36 -5.04 -27.27
N TRP A 176 -21.99 -4.42 -26.15
CA TRP A 176 -22.75 -3.33 -25.52
C TRP A 176 -21.88 -2.11 -25.13
N THR A 177 -22.56 -1.00 -24.85
CA THR A 177 -22.03 0.27 -24.31
C THR A 177 -22.98 0.82 -23.27
N PHE A 178 -22.49 1.64 -22.36
CA PHE A 178 -23.39 2.40 -21.50
C PHE A 178 -24.10 3.49 -22.31
N SER A 179 -25.35 3.70 -21.98
CA SER A 179 -26.18 4.83 -22.42
C SER A 179 -26.70 5.50 -21.17
N PHE A 180 -26.84 6.82 -21.20
CA PHE A 180 -27.24 7.59 -20.03
C PHE A 180 -28.41 8.48 -20.39
N GLU A 181 -29.56 8.22 -19.76
CA GLU A 181 -30.76 9.03 -19.89
C GLU A 181 -31.18 9.44 -18.48
N ASN A 182 -31.36 10.75 -18.25
CA ASN A 182 -31.77 11.31 -16.95
C ASN A 182 -30.93 10.83 -15.73
N LYS A 183 -29.61 10.65 -15.92
CA LYS A 183 -28.66 10.12 -14.91
C LYS A 183 -28.86 8.64 -14.53
N ASN A 184 -29.74 7.91 -15.21
CA ASN A 184 -29.87 6.47 -15.05
C ASN A 184 -28.88 5.75 -15.98
N ILE A 185 -28.34 4.63 -15.50
CA ILE A 185 -27.42 3.79 -16.25
C ILE A 185 -28.24 2.82 -17.08
N ASN A 186 -28.21 2.97 -18.40
CA ASN A 186 -28.83 2.04 -19.35
C ASN A 186 -27.77 1.29 -20.16
N ILE A 187 -28.11 0.07 -20.59
CA ILE A 187 -27.22 -0.74 -21.43
C ILE A 187 -27.75 -0.71 -22.86
N ARG A 188 -26.96 -0.15 -23.79
CA ARG A 188 -27.26 -0.21 -25.22
C ARG A 188 -26.55 -1.40 -25.85
N ILE A 189 -27.33 -2.36 -26.35
CA ILE A 189 -26.80 -3.49 -27.11
C ILE A 189 -26.62 -3.05 -28.56
N ASN A 190 -25.38 -3.09 -29.03
CA ASN A 190 -24.98 -2.61 -30.36
C ASN A 190 -25.09 -3.71 -31.42
N ASN A 191 -24.99 -4.99 -31.04
CA ASN A 191 -25.23 -6.11 -31.95
C ASN A 191 -25.78 -7.33 -31.20
N PHE A 192 -27.04 -7.67 -31.46
CA PHE A 192 -27.75 -8.72 -30.75
C PHE A 192 -27.32 -10.15 -31.09
N LYS A 193 -26.60 -10.36 -32.20
CA LYS A 193 -26.24 -11.72 -32.67
C LYS A 193 -24.76 -12.08 -32.51
N LYS A 194 -23.91 -11.15 -32.05
CA LYS A 194 -22.45 -11.37 -31.95
C LYS A 194 -21.95 -11.35 -30.52
N LEU A 195 -21.19 -12.37 -30.17
CA LEU A 195 -20.37 -12.41 -28.96
C LEU A 195 -18.98 -11.84 -29.26
N THR A 196 -18.37 -11.23 -28.25
CA THR A 196 -17.01 -10.69 -28.31
C THR A 196 -16.35 -10.86 -26.94
N PHE A 197 -15.04 -10.70 -26.89
CA PHE A 197 -14.31 -10.40 -25.66
C PHE A 197 -13.93 -8.91 -25.64
N TRP A 198 -13.60 -8.37 -24.47
CA TRP A 198 -13.14 -6.99 -24.38
C TRP A 198 -11.64 -6.85 -24.62
N THR A 199 -11.25 -5.65 -25.04
CA THR A 199 -9.87 -5.21 -25.12
C THR A 199 -9.58 -4.19 -24.03
N HIS A 200 -8.30 -3.97 -23.72
CA HIS A 200 -7.87 -2.92 -22.79
C HIS A 200 -8.51 -1.55 -23.10
N SER A 201 -8.51 -1.15 -24.38
CA SER A 201 -9.07 0.14 -24.80
C SER A 201 -10.57 0.21 -24.56
N LYS A 202 -11.30 -0.88 -24.83
CA LYS A 202 -12.74 -0.96 -24.58
C LYS A 202 -13.06 -0.82 -23.09
N VAL A 203 -12.30 -1.46 -22.21
CA VAL A 203 -12.53 -1.37 -20.75
C VAL A 203 -12.29 0.05 -20.24
N ASN A 204 -11.20 0.71 -20.64
CA ASN A 204 -10.97 2.11 -20.22
C ASN A 204 -12.08 3.05 -20.74
N SER A 205 -12.57 2.83 -21.96
CA SER A 205 -13.71 3.59 -22.49
C SER A 205 -14.99 3.37 -21.68
N LEU A 206 -15.25 2.14 -21.21
CA LEU A 206 -16.39 1.87 -20.31
C LEU A 206 -16.22 2.54 -18.94
N LEU A 207 -15.01 2.53 -18.37
CA LEU A 207 -14.70 3.27 -17.14
C LEU A 207 -14.92 4.77 -17.31
N GLU A 208 -14.51 5.34 -18.43
CA GLU A 208 -14.72 6.76 -18.77
C GLU A 208 -16.20 7.10 -18.91
N GLN A 209 -16.96 6.31 -19.67
CA GLN A 209 -18.41 6.48 -19.82
C GLN A 209 -19.10 6.51 -18.46
N LEU A 210 -18.79 5.54 -17.61
CA LEU A 210 -19.41 5.41 -16.31
C LEU A 210 -18.97 6.51 -15.33
N ALA A 211 -17.69 6.92 -15.37
CA ALA A 211 -17.18 8.04 -14.56
C ALA A 211 -17.91 9.35 -14.87
N ILE A 212 -18.12 9.64 -16.16
CA ILE A 212 -18.83 10.84 -16.64
C ILE A 212 -20.28 10.82 -16.16
N ALA A 213 -20.97 9.69 -16.33
CA ALA A 213 -22.38 9.59 -15.99
C ALA A 213 -22.67 9.70 -14.50
N LEU A 214 -21.80 9.11 -13.67
CA LEU A 214 -21.91 9.16 -12.22
C LEU A 214 -21.32 10.43 -11.62
N ASP A 215 -20.74 11.31 -12.45
CA ASP A 215 -20.07 12.53 -12.05
C ASP A 215 -19.07 12.31 -10.89
N ILE A 216 -18.20 11.30 -11.03
CA ILE A 216 -17.26 10.93 -9.97
C ILE A 216 -16.13 11.96 -9.90
N ARG A 217 -16.24 12.86 -8.93
CA ARG A 217 -15.28 13.93 -8.69
C ARG A 217 -14.32 13.65 -7.54
N ASP A 218 -13.11 14.18 -7.65
CA ASP A 218 -12.08 14.22 -6.60
C ASP A 218 -12.34 15.34 -5.57
N LYS A 219 -11.45 15.48 -4.57
CA LYS A 219 -11.50 16.53 -3.54
C LYS A 219 -11.50 17.96 -4.11
N ASN A 220 -10.94 18.16 -5.29
CA ASN A 220 -10.87 19.46 -5.95
C ASN A 220 -12.07 19.69 -6.90
N ASN A 221 -13.12 18.87 -6.76
CA ASN A 221 -14.34 18.91 -7.56
C ASN A 221 -14.09 18.67 -9.07
N LYS A 222 -12.97 18.03 -9.43
CA LYS A 222 -12.62 17.69 -10.80
C LYS A 222 -13.05 16.26 -11.11
N LEU A 223 -13.62 16.06 -12.30
CA LEU A 223 -13.98 14.73 -12.78
C LEU A 223 -12.74 13.81 -12.81
N PHE A 224 -12.84 12.66 -12.14
CA PHE A 224 -11.76 11.69 -12.04
C PHE A 224 -12.10 10.44 -12.84
N ILE A 225 -11.34 10.19 -13.91
CA ILE A 225 -11.49 8.99 -14.75
C ILE A 225 -10.36 8.02 -14.41
N PRO A 226 -10.64 6.91 -13.70
CA PRO A 226 -9.61 5.94 -13.36
C PRO A 226 -9.24 5.10 -14.58
N THR A 227 -7.97 4.71 -14.65
CA THR A 227 -7.49 3.73 -15.61
C THR A 227 -7.31 2.35 -14.97
N THR A 228 -7.43 1.30 -15.77
CA THR A 228 -7.17 -0.08 -15.32
C THR A 228 -5.78 -0.26 -14.69
N HIS A 229 -4.78 0.50 -15.13
CA HIS A 229 -3.44 0.46 -14.55
C HIS A 229 -3.34 1.14 -13.18
N GLN A 230 -4.11 2.21 -12.93
CA GLN A 230 -4.15 2.85 -11.61
C GLN A 230 -4.77 1.92 -10.56
N PHE A 231 -5.82 1.16 -10.90
CA PHE A 231 -6.36 0.13 -9.98
C PHE A 231 -5.30 -0.90 -9.57
N ARG A 232 -4.44 -1.34 -10.51
CA ARG A 232 -3.30 -2.20 -10.17
C ARG A 232 -2.33 -1.51 -9.20
N HIS A 233 -2.04 -0.21 -9.39
CA HIS A 233 -1.21 0.54 -8.45
C HIS A 233 -1.84 0.58 -7.06
N ASN A 234 -3.13 0.91 -6.95
CA ASN A 234 -3.87 0.87 -5.70
C ASN A 234 -3.82 -0.51 -5.05
N ALA A 235 -4.12 -1.59 -5.78
CA ALA A 235 -4.12 -2.94 -5.23
C ALA A 235 -2.73 -3.44 -4.75
N VAL A 236 -1.64 -2.91 -5.33
CA VAL A 236 -0.26 -3.16 -4.89
C VAL A 236 0.05 -2.34 -3.64
N THR A 237 -0.27 -1.04 -3.68
CA THR A 237 -0.09 -0.10 -2.57
C THR A 237 -0.89 -0.57 -1.35
N ASP A 238 -2.19 -0.79 -1.45
CA ASP A 238 -3.04 -1.23 -0.34
C ASP A 238 -2.50 -2.51 0.35
N ARG A 239 -1.91 -3.45 -0.40
CA ARG A 239 -1.32 -4.66 0.19
C ARG A 239 0.01 -4.42 0.89
N LEU A 240 0.89 -3.63 0.28
CA LEU A 240 2.17 -3.27 0.90
C LEU A 240 1.94 -2.44 2.17
N TYR A 241 0.94 -1.56 2.14
CA TYR A 241 0.75 -0.54 3.16
C TYR A 241 -0.40 -0.86 4.12
N VAL A 242 -1.61 -1.13 3.66
CA VAL A 242 -2.74 -1.36 4.58
C VAL A 242 -2.71 -2.76 5.20
N VAL A 243 -2.30 -3.78 4.43
CA VAL A 243 -2.31 -5.18 4.89
C VAL A 243 -0.93 -5.66 5.37
N GLY A 244 0.15 -4.89 5.14
CA GLY A 244 1.50 -5.22 5.63
C GLY A 244 2.18 -6.40 4.92
N TYR A 245 1.83 -6.69 3.66
CA TYR A 245 2.48 -7.77 2.91
C TYR A 245 3.94 -7.43 2.61
N THR A 246 4.83 -8.43 2.71
CA THR A 246 6.23 -8.24 2.34
C THR A 246 6.37 -7.97 0.85
N THR A 247 7.45 -7.27 0.46
CA THR A 247 7.73 -7.00 -0.95
C THR A 247 7.86 -8.27 -1.79
N GLU A 248 8.28 -9.40 -1.19
CA GLU A 248 8.34 -10.71 -1.83
C GLU A 248 6.96 -11.33 -2.07
N GLN A 249 6.06 -11.24 -1.09
CA GLN A 249 4.67 -11.69 -1.23
C GLN A 249 3.96 -10.90 -2.33
N VAL A 250 4.14 -9.57 -2.35
CA VAL A 250 3.59 -8.71 -3.41
C VAL A 250 4.24 -8.99 -4.75
N ARG A 251 5.55 -9.31 -4.80
CA ARG A 251 6.24 -9.74 -6.03
C ARG A 251 5.61 -11.01 -6.60
N LYS A 252 5.28 -11.99 -5.75
CA LYS A 252 4.59 -13.24 -6.15
C LYS A 252 3.18 -12.96 -6.69
N LEU A 253 2.40 -12.09 -6.02
CA LEU A 253 1.05 -11.70 -6.47
C LEU A 253 1.03 -10.83 -7.74
N THR A 254 2.06 -10.01 -7.95
CA THR A 254 2.18 -9.12 -9.13
C THR A 254 2.85 -9.79 -10.32
N GLY A 255 3.51 -10.94 -10.11
CA GLY A 255 4.31 -11.67 -11.09
C GLY A 255 5.51 -10.85 -11.58
N HIS A 256 6.17 -10.06 -10.72
CA HIS A 256 7.34 -9.28 -11.12
C HIS A 256 8.63 -10.11 -11.05
N LYS A 257 9.40 -10.20 -12.14
CA LYS A 257 10.72 -10.89 -12.18
C LYS A 257 11.85 -10.14 -11.49
N ASN A 258 11.71 -8.84 -11.25
CA ASN A 258 12.75 -8.02 -10.63
C ASN A 258 12.17 -7.06 -9.59
N GLU A 259 12.84 -6.94 -8.45
CA GLU A 259 12.49 -6.05 -7.34
C GLU A 259 12.63 -4.56 -7.65
N LYS A 260 13.32 -4.18 -8.73
CA LYS A 260 13.41 -2.75 -9.11
C LYS A 260 12.03 -2.11 -9.31
N MET A 261 11.02 -2.90 -9.71
CA MET A 261 9.67 -2.38 -9.94
C MET A 261 8.85 -2.21 -8.66
N THR A 262 9.08 -3.03 -7.62
CA THR A 262 8.45 -2.84 -6.29
C THR A 262 9.04 -1.64 -5.54
N LYS A 263 10.20 -1.14 -5.96
CA LYS A 263 10.87 0.02 -5.35
C LYS A 263 10.24 1.38 -5.67
N TYR A 264 9.44 1.48 -6.73
CA TYR A 264 8.65 2.69 -6.98
C TYR A 264 7.55 2.94 -5.94
N TYR A 265 7.22 1.92 -5.15
CA TYR A 265 6.23 2.04 -4.08
C TYR A 265 6.90 2.49 -2.76
N VAL A 266 8.19 2.19 -2.56
CA VAL A 266 8.96 2.41 -1.31
C VAL A 266 8.91 3.84 -0.75
N HIS A 267 8.76 4.88 -1.56
CA HIS A 267 8.62 6.25 -1.02
C HIS A 267 7.40 6.41 -0.09
N GLN A 268 6.31 5.65 -0.36
CA GLN A 268 5.14 5.60 0.51
C GLN A 268 5.37 4.76 1.78
N LEU A 269 6.44 3.95 1.86
CA LEU A 269 6.81 3.23 3.09
C LEU A 269 7.25 4.20 4.18
N VAL A 270 7.94 5.31 3.87
CA VAL A 270 8.43 6.22 4.92
C VAL A 270 7.27 7.00 5.56
N GLU A 271 6.34 7.50 4.73
CA GLU A 271 5.17 8.25 5.22
C GLU A 271 4.13 7.33 5.86
N LYS A 272 3.84 6.16 5.28
CA LYS A 272 2.87 5.23 5.86
C LYS A 272 3.43 4.28 6.90
N HIS A 273 4.74 4.00 7.00
CA HIS A 273 5.25 3.25 8.15
C HIS A 273 5.05 4.02 9.45
N LYS A 274 5.01 5.36 9.41
CA LYS A 274 4.54 6.17 10.54
C LYS A 274 3.06 5.93 10.89
N GLU A 275 2.23 5.47 9.96
CA GLU A 275 0.82 5.14 10.22
C GLU A 275 0.61 3.64 10.57
N ILE A 276 1.36 2.73 9.92
CA ILE A 276 1.10 1.28 9.94
C ILE A 276 1.86 0.56 11.06
N HIS A 277 3.08 0.99 11.41
CA HIS A 277 3.86 0.34 12.49
C HIS A 277 3.39 0.75 13.88
N LEU A 278 2.33 1.54 13.93
CA LEU A 278 1.84 2.19 15.13
C LEU A 278 0.52 1.59 15.58
N ASN A 279 0.62 0.44 16.25
CA ASN A 279 -0.18 0.29 17.47
C ASN A 279 0.06 1.45 18.47
N ILE A 280 0.90 2.46 18.19
CA ILE A 280 0.96 3.73 18.92
C ILE A 280 -0.38 4.46 18.94
N GLU A 281 -1.26 4.35 17.92
CA GLU A 281 -2.62 4.88 18.06
C GLU A 281 -3.43 4.15 19.15
N ASN A 282 -3.12 2.88 19.43
CA ASN A 282 -3.69 2.12 20.54
C ASN A 282 -2.94 2.29 21.87
N LEU A 283 -1.76 2.92 21.85
CA LEU A 283 -1.02 3.25 23.07
C LEU A 283 -1.64 4.49 23.71
N LYS A 284 -1.39 4.68 25.00
CA LYS A 284 -1.87 5.87 25.71
C LYS A 284 -1.37 7.14 25.01
N ASN A 285 -2.27 8.12 24.91
CA ASN A 285 -1.98 9.45 24.39
C ASN A 285 -0.76 10.03 25.13
N GLU A 286 0.12 10.74 24.42
CA GLU A 286 1.35 11.33 24.96
C GLU A 286 1.07 12.22 26.17
N LYS A 287 -0.06 12.93 26.18
CA LYS A 287 -0.49 13.79 27.31
C LYS A 287 -0.86 13.03 28.58
N GLU A 288 -1.32 11.80 28.44
CA GLU A 288 -1.79 10.92 29.52
C GLU A 288 -0.74 9.86 29.88
N SER A 289 0.36 9.80 29.15
CA SER A 289 1.44 8.85 29.40
C SER A 289 2.26 9.24 30.63
N PRO A 290 2.73 8.27 31.42
CA PRO A 290 3.51 8.52 32.62
C PRO A 290 4.94 8.97 32.29
N VAL A 291 5.49 9.86 33.09
CA VAL A 291 6.88 10.35 32.95
C VAL A 291 7.49 10.63 34.32
N SER A 292 8.79 10.35 34.47
CA SER A 292 9.52 10.53 35.73
C SER A 292 10.48 11.72 35.66
N PHE A 293 10.49 12.53 36.72
CA PHE A 293 11.44 13.62 36.93
C PHE A 293 11.81 13.72 38.41
N ARG A 294 13.11 13.70 38.72
CA ARG A 294 13.67 13.85 40.08
C ARG A 294 13.00 12.94 41.12
N GLY A 295 12.59 11.73 40.71
CA GLY A 295 11.94 10.74 41.58
C GLY A 295 10.42 10.86 41.71
N LYS A 296 9.78 11.91 41.18
CA LYS A 296 8.31 12.03 41.08
C LYS A 296 7.86 11.47 39.73
N ILE A 297 6.77 10.68 39.72
CA ILE A 297 6.14 10.17 38.49
C ILE A 297 4.78 10.85 38.35
N ILE A 298 4.50 11.44 37.19
CA ILE A 298 3.19 12.05 36.88
C ILE A 298 2.39 11.14 35.95
N ASN A 299 1.06 11.33 35.90
CA ASN A 299 0.13 10.55 35.07
C ASN A 299 0.15 9.03 35.33
N LEU A 300 0.38 8.61 36.58
CA LEU A 300 0.26 7.22 37.03
C LEU A 300 -0.76 7.15 38.18
N ASP A 301 -1.40 6.00 38.40
CA ASP A 301 -2.31 5.83 39.53
C ASP A 301 -1.56 5.89 40.88
N GLU A 302 -2.20 6.48 41.89
CA GLU A 302 -1.59 6.75 43.21
C GLU A 302 -1.03 5.48 43.88
N ARG A 303 -1.68 4.34 43.65
CA ARG A 303 -1.26 3.04 44.20
C ARG A 303 0.05 2.57 43.57
N THR A 304 0.17 2.61 42.25
CA THR A 304 1.39 2.23 41.54
C THR A 304 2.51 3.24 41.77
N GLN A 305 2.19 4.52 41.85
CA GLN A 305 3.16 5.57 42.20
C GLN A 305 3.77 5.33 43.59
N ALA A 306 2.94 5.09 44.62
CA ALA A 306 3.41 4.83 45.98
C ALA A 306 4.24 3.53 46.11
N GLN A 307 4.05 2.56 45.22
CA GLN A 307 4.89 1.35 45.16
C GLN A 307 6.25 1.64 44.52
N LEU A 308 6.28 2.40 43.42
CA LEU A 308 7.51 2.75 42.71
C LEU A 308 8.40 3.72 43.50
N GLU A 309 7.80 4.63 44.29
CA GLU A 309 8.53 5.55 45.17
C GLU A 309 9.28 4.83 46.30
N LYS A 310 8.76 3.68 46.78
CA LYS A 310 9.40 2.89 47.84
C LYS A 310 10.67 2.17 47.39
N ASP A 311 10.73 1.69 46.15
CA ASP A 311 11.91 0.99 45.61
C ASP A 311 12.00 1.08 44.08
N SER A 312 12.34 2.27 43.58
CA SER A 312 12.45 2.55 42.14
C SER A 312 13.55 1.77 41.42
N ARG A 313 14.53 1.23 42.15
CA ARG A 313 15.68 0.50 41.60
C ARG A 313 15.30 -0.87 41.05
N LYS A 314 14.29 -1.53 41.64
CA LYS A 314 13.80 -2.86 41.22
C LYS A 314 13.13 -2.87 39.85
N TYR A 315 12.71 -1.71 39.36
CA TYR A 315 11.93 -1.55 38.15
C TYR A 315 12.68 -0.76 37.07
N LEU A 316 13.97 -0.50 37.27
CA LEU A 316 14.81 0.14 36.26
C LEU A 316 14.89 -0.75 35.03
N THR A 317 14.47 -0.19 33.90
CA THR A 317 14.58 -0.83 32.61
C THR A 317 15.47 -0.02 31.69
N TRP A 318 16.13 -0.77 30.81
CA TRP A 318 16.76 -0.30 29.58
C TRP A 318 18.04 0.49 29.66
N GLU A 319 18.65 0.62 28.48
CA GLU A 319 19.91 1.28 28.24
C GLU A 319 19.74 2.22 27.05
N ALA A 320 20.00 3.52 27.20
CA ALA A 320 20.10 4.44 26.07
C ALA A 320 21.52 5.01 26.05
N ASN A 321 22.14 5.02 24.87
CA ASN A 321 23.48 5.57 24.67
C ASN A 321 24.54 5.03 25.69
N GLY A 322 24.47 3.73 26.03
CA GLY A 322 25.40 3.09 26.97
C GLY A 322 25.04 3.23 28.46
N LYS A 323 23.97 3.96 28.82
CA LYS A 323 23.58 4.21 30.22
C LYS A 323 22.36 3.38 30.58
N LYS A 324 22.47 2.56 31.64
CA LYS A 324 21.36 1.72 32.14
C LYS A 324 20.40 2.49 33.06
N GLY A 325 19.13 2.09 33.07
CA GLY A 325 18.09 2.64 33.93
C GLY A 325 17.48 3.95 33.44
N VAL A 326 17.38 4.12 32.12
CA VAL A 326 16.83 5.30 31.45
C VAL A 326 15.31 5.40 31.59
N GLY A 327 14.63 4.29 31.89
CA GLY A 327 13.22 4.29 32.25
C GLY A 327 12.90 3.37 33.43
N ILE A 328 11.63 3.41 33.82
CA ILE A 328 11.05 2.60 34.88
C ILE A 328 9.90 1.79 34.28
N CYS A 329 9.80 0.50 34.59
CA CYS A 329 8.62 -0.29 34.27
C CYS A 329 7.58 -0.14 35.40
N SER A 330 6.41 0.41 35.09
CA SER A 330 5.35 0.61 36.10
C SER A 330 4.58 -0.67 36.44
N ASP A 331 4.55 -1.66 35.53
CA ASP A 331 3.94 -2.97 35.78
C ASP A 331 4.66 -4.08 35.02
N ILE A 332 5.53 -4.81 35.73
CA ILE A 332 6.29 -5.93 35.17
C ILE A 332 5.45 -7.21 34.99
N SER A 333 4.30 -7.31 35.67
CA SER A 333 3.46 -8.52 35.67
C SER A 333 2.72 -8.73 34.35
N GLY A 334 2.45 -7.64 33.62
CA GLY A 334 1.83 -7.65 32.29
C GLY A 334 2.82 -7.80 31.12
N CYS A 335 4.12 -7.98 31.36
CA CYS A 335 5.14 -8.03 30.30
C CYS A 335 5.10 -9.37 29.53
N ASN A 336 4.98 -9.32 28.19
CA ASN A 336 4.97 -10.51 27.33
C ASN A 336 5.76 -10.30 26.02
N PRO A 337 6.70 -11.20 25.63
CA PRO A 337 7.27 -12.28 26.46
C PRO A 337 7.97 -11.72 27.70
N LYS A 338 8.02 -12.52 28.78
CA LYS A 338 8.63 -12.14 30.07
C LYS A 338 10.06 -11.64 29.86
N GLY A 339 10.24 -10.32 29.87
CA GLY A 339 11.53 -9.69 29.58
C GLY A 339 11.90 -9.82 28.10
N THR A 340 11.56 -8.81 27.31
CA THR A 340 11.90 -8.75 25.89
C THR A 340 13.37 -8.38 25.70
N SER A 341 14.21 -9.24 25.13
CA SER A 341 15.64 -8.95 24.90
C SER A 341 15.92 -7.90 23.80
N ILE A 342 14.89 -7.26 23.25
CA ILE A 342 14.95 -6.35 22.12
C ILE A 342 14.79 -4.91 22.61
N HIS A 343 15.83 -4.11 22.37
CA HIS A 343 16.03 -2.73 22.84
C HIS A 343 14.80 -1.80 22.69
N PHE A 344 14.02 -1.94 21.61
CA PHE A 344 12.90 -1.04 21.29
C PHE A 344 11.51 -1.52 21.74
N GLU A 345 11.40 -2.69 22.38
CA GLU A 345 10.08 -3.23 22.76
C GLU A 345 9.47 -2.54 23.99
N CYS A 346 10.27 -2.11 24.98
CA CYS A 346 9.72 -1.31 26.08
C CYS A 346 9.38 0.13 25.67
N TYR A 347 10.08 0.73 24.70
CA TYR A 347 9.68 2.06 24.20
C TYR A 347 8.31 2.04 23.50
N ALA A 348 7.91 0.86 23.05
CA ALA A 348 6.59 0.58 22.49
C ALA A 348 5.55 0.15 23.55
N CYS A 349 5.87 0.21 24.85
CA CYS A 349 5.02 -0.25 25.94
C CYS A 349 4.41 0.91 26.72
N ASP A 350 3.14 0.81 27.11
CA ASP A 350 2.46 1.82 27.95
C ASP A 350 2.93 1.82 29.40
N TRP A 351 3.52 0.71 29.85
CA TRP A 351 4.08 0.59 31.19
C TRP A 351 5.51 1.14 31.30
N PHE A 352 6.06 1.67 30.21
CA PHE A 352 7.36 2.30 30.21
C PHE A 352 7.25 3.78 30.59
N VAL A 353 7.90 4.13 31.70
CA VAL A 353 7.97 5.49 32.22
C VAL A 353 9.35 6.05 31.89
N PRO A 354 9.49 6.93 30.87
CA PRO A 354 10.77 7.56 30.57
C PRO A 354 11.18 8.54 31.67
N LYS A 355 12.48 8.62 31.94
CA LYS A 355 13.09 9.62 32.82
C LYS A 355 13.55 10.83 32.01
N ILE A 356 13.13 12.01 32.44
CA ILE A 356 13.47 13.28 31.78
C ILE A 356 14.97 13.57 31.84
N GLU A 357 15.70 13.09 32.86
CA GLU A 357 17.15 13.32 32.97
C GLU A 357 17.96 12.72 31.80
N TYR A 358 17.35 11.81 31.03
CA TYR A 358 17.96 11.18 29.85
C TYR A 358 17.43 11.72 28.52
N LEU A 359 16.72 12.87 28.52
CA LEU A 359 16.19 13.49 27.30
C LEU A 359 17.29 13.69 26.22
N ASP A 360 18.45 14.21 26.63
CA ASP A 360 19.59 14.40 25.72
C ASP A 360 20.10 13.07 25.12
N ASP A 361 20.02 11.98 25.89
CA ASP A 361 20.44 10.66 25.41
C ASP A 361 19.41 10.09 24.41
N TYR A 362 18.10 10.28 24.66
CA TYR A 362 17.05 9.95 23.68
C TYR A 362 17.19 10.74 22.37
N GLN A 363 17.49 12.03 22.45
CA GLN A 363 17.69 12.89 21.27
C GLN A 363 18.94 12.51 20.47
N LYS A 364 20.04 12.12 21.14
CA LYS A 364 21.24 11.60 20.48
C LYS A 364 20.94 10.30 19.74
N GLU A 365 20.20 9.39 20.37
CA GLU A 365 19.81 8.13 19.75
C GLU A 365 18.84 8.34 18.58
N TYR A 366 17.89 9.27 18.71
CA TYR A 366 17.00 9.68 17.63
C TYR A 366 17.80 10.18 16.41
N SER A 367 18.78 11.04 16.66
CA SER A 367 19.66 11.59 15.62
C SER A 367 20.48 10.50 14.93
N TYR A 368 21.01 9.53 15.69
CA TYR A 368 21.73 8.38 15.15
C TYR A 368 20.85 7.54 14.21
N TRP A 369 19.64 7.18 14.62
CA TRP A 369 18.74 6.40 13.78
C TRP A 369 18.25 7.18 12.56
N LYS A 370 18.05 8.49 12.67
CA LYS A 370 17.72 9.37 11.55
C LYS A 370 18.83 9.41 10.50
N GLN A 371 20.08 9.55 10.92
CA GLN A 371 21.24 9.44 10.04
C GLN A 371 21.34 8.05 9.39
N MET A 372 21.03 6.98 10.13
CA MET A 372 21.00 5.62 9.61
C MET A 372 19.95 5.45 8.50
N ILE A 373 18.77 6.07 8.63
CA ILE A 373 17.73 6.08 7.58
C ILE A 373 18.27 6.78 6.32
N GLU A 374 18.92 7.94 6.47
CA GLU A 374 19.48 8.70 5.34
C GLU A 374 20.58 7.91 4.61
N GLN A 375 21.44 7.21 5.35
CA GLN A 375 22.51 6.38 4.79
C GLN A 375 21.98 5.10 4.11
N ILE A 376 20.99 4.43 4.71
CA ILE A 376 20.44 3.16 4.20
C ILE A 376 19.40 3.36 3.12
N GLY A 377 18.75 4.53 3.03
CA GLY A 377 17.64 4.83 2.11
C GLY A 377 17.89 4.49 0.64
N ASN A 378 19.16 4.38 0.21
CA ASN A 378 19.55 4.01 -1.14
C ASN A 378 19.94 2.53 -1.34
N ASN A 379 20.14 1.74 -0.27
CA ASN A 379 20.72 0.39 -0.36
C ASN A 379 19.69 -0.74 -0.12
N LYS A 380 19.41 -1.46 -1.22
CA LYS A 380 18.33 -2.46 -1.34
C LYS A 380 18.57 -3.76 -0.56
N ARG A 381 19.80 -4.04 -0.14
CA ARG A 381 20.16 -5.26 0.61
C ARG A 381 19.87 -5.15 2.11
N ARG A 382 19.49 -3.96 2.60
CA ARG A 382 19.30 -3.66 4.03
C ARG A 382 17.88 -3.20 4.36
N ALA A 383 16.86 -3.73 3.66
CA ALA A 383 15.47 -3.37 3.88
C ALA A 383 15.01 -3.58 5.33
N ALA A 384 15.35 -4.73 5.94
CA ALA A 384 15.05 -4.99 7.35
C ALA A 384 15.72 -3.99 8.31
N HIS A 385 16.92 -3.50 7.99
CA HIS A 385 17.58 -2.46 8.79
C HIS A 385 16.91 -1.09 8.61
N LEU A 386 16.39 -0.79 7.42
CA LEU A 386 15.64 0.44 7.17
C LEU A 386 14.31 0.42 7.93
N GLU A 387 13.59 -0.70 7.89
CA GLU A 387 12.33 -0.88 8.65
C GLU A 387 12.59 -0.76 10.15
N ASN A 388 13.65 -1.38 10.66
CA ASN A 388 14.05 -1.25 12.06
C ASN A 388 14.43 0.20 12.42
N ALA A 389 15.21 0.88 11.57
CA ALA A 389 15.59 2.26 11.83
C ALA A 389 14.38 3.21 11.85
N ILE A 390 13.43 3.04 10.93
CA ILE A 390 12.17 3.81 10.91
C ILE A 390 11.36 3.55 12.19
N ARG A 391 11.24 2.28 12.59
CA ARG A 391 10.56 1.88 13.84
C ARG A 391 11.16 2.59 15.05
N ASN A 392 12.49 2.56 15.17
CA ASN A 392 13.22 3.13 16.30
C ASN A 392 13.04 4.65 16.39
N VAL A 393 13.10 5.34 15.24
CA VAL A 393 12.83 6.78 15.15
C VAL A 393 11.44 7.11 15.68
N SER A 394 10.41 6.35 15.29
CA SER A 394 9.03 6.63 15.73
C SER A 394 8.81 6.47 17.23
N TYR A 395 9.41 5.46 17.87
CA TYR A 395 9.31 5.30 19.33
C TYR A 395 10.09 6.36 20.10
N LEU A 396 11.26 6.75 19.60
CA LEU A 396 12.05 7.82 20.20
C LEU A 396 11.34 9.17 20.08
N GLU A 397 10.70 9.46 18.94
CA GLU A 397 9.87 10.65 18.75
C GLU A 397 8.76 10.73 19.81
N ARG A 398 8.02 9.64 20.04
CA ARG A 398 7.01 9.55 21.10
C ARG A 398 7.60 9.79 22.50
N ILE A 399 8.72 9.16 22.84
CA ILE A 399 9.33 9.29 24.17
C ILE A 399 9.81 10.73 24.41
N ILE A 400 10.41 11.35 23.39
CA ILE A 400 10.85 12.74 23.45
C ILE A 400 9.63 13.64 23.71
N ASN A 401 8.53 13.45 22.99
CA ASN A 401 7.28 14.21 23.23
C ASN A 401 6.73 14.01 24.66
N ILE A 402 6.74 12.77 25.18
CA ILE A 402 6.31 12.48 26.56
C ILE A 402 7.18 13.25 27.57
N CYS A 403 8.50 13.27 27.36
CA CYS A 403 9.43 14.01 28.20
C CYS A 403 9.21 15.53 28.11
N GLU A 404 9.03 16.08 26.90
CA GLU A 404 8.80 17.51 26.66
C GLU A 404 7.48 17.99 27.30
N ILE A 405 6.38 17.24 27.10
CA ILE A 405 5.09 17.51 27.78
C ILE A 405 5.25 17.39 29.30
N GLY A 406 6.05 16.42 29.77
CA GLY A 406 6.39 16.27 31.17
C GLY A 406 7.05 17.52 31.75
N ILE A 407 8.08 18.04 31.07
CA ILE A 407 8.79 19.28 31.47
C ILE A 407 7.80 20.44 31.60
N GLU A 408 6.94 20.65 30.61
CA GLU A 408 5.94 21.73 30.67
C GLU A 408 5.00 21.59 31.88
N LYS A 409 4.60 20.36 32.23
CA LYS A 409 3.75 20.12 33.40
C LYS A 409 4.49 20.40 34.70
N PHE A 410 5.75 19.98 34.82
CA PHE A 410 6.56 20.26 36.01
C PHE A 410 6.80 21.77 36.19
N GLU A 411 7.06 22.50 35.11
CA GLU A 411 7.19 23.97 35.16
C GLU A 411 5.89 24.63 35.63
N LYS A 412 4.74 24.19 35.12
CA LYS A 412 3.42 24.69 35.54
C LYS A 412 3.10 24.36 37.00
N GLU A 413 3.40 23.14 37.46
CA GLU A 413 3.25 22.75 38.88
C GLU A 413 4.14 23.60 39.80
N ALA A 414 5.41 23.79 39.44
CA ALA A 414 6.35 24.60 40.23
C ALA A 414 5.92 26.08 40.31
N ILE A 415 5.41 26.65 39.23
CA ILE A 415 4.86 28.02 39.21
C ILE A 415 3.62 28.11 40.10
N ASN A 416 2.71 27.12 40.04
CA ASN A 416 1.51 27.10 40.87
C ASN A 416 1.82 26.91 42.36
N GLU A 417 2.80 26.08 42.71
CA GLU A 417 3.30 25.94 44.09
C GLU A 417 3.90 27.26 44.60
N GLN A 418 4.67 27.99 43.78
CA GLN A 418 5.19 29.31 44.15
C GLN A 418 4.08 30.34 44.37
N ILE A 419 3.03 30.33 43.54
CA ILE A 419 1.87 31.23 43.68
C ILE A 419 1.08 30.89 44.95
N ASN A 420 0.87 29.61 45.24
CA ASN A 420 0.14 29.16 46.43
C ASN A 420 0.93 29.44 47.72
N ASN A 421 2.24 29.18 47.72
CA ASN A 421 3.12 29.53 48.85
C ASN A 421 3.18 31.05 49.10
N LYS A 422 3.10 31.88 48.04
CA LYS A 422 2.94 33.34 48.19
C LYS A 422 1.58 33.71 48.79
N LYS A 423 0.49 33.07 48.36
CA LYS A 423 -0.85 33.31 48.93
C LYS A 423 -0.97 32.88 50.39
N GLU A 424 -0.31 31.79 50.79
CA GLU A 424 -0.25 31.37 52.18
C GLU A 424 0.57 32.33 53.03
N ARG A 425 1.73 32.82 52.55
CA ARG A 425 2.50 33.87 53.24
C ARG A 425 1.67 35.15 53.47
N TYR A 426 0.90 35.59 52.47
CA TYR A 426 -0.02 36.72 52.59
C TYR A 426 -1.25 36.47 53.49
N ARG A 427 -1.48 35.22 53.94
CA ARG A 427 -2.54 34.88 54.88
C ARG A 427 -2.09 34.87 56.35
N TRP A 428 -0.77 34.91 56.59
CA TRP A 428 -0.15 34.90 57.91
C TRP A 428 0.47 36.26 58.31
N GLU A 429 0.56 37.21 57.37
CA GLU A 429 0.73 38.65 57.63
C GLU A 429 -0.66 39.32 57.71
#